data_AF-A0A0F8VXZ0-F1
#
_entry.id   AF-A0A0F8VXZ0-F1
#
_cell.length_a   1.000
_cell.length_b   1.000
_cell.length_c   1.000
_cell.angle_alpha   90.00
_cell.angle_beta   90.00
_cell.angle_gamma   90.00
#
_symmetry.space_group_name_H-M   'P 1'
#
loop_
_entity.id
_entity.type
_entity.pdbx_description
1 polymer ?
#
loop_
_entity_poly.entity_id
_entity_poly.type
_entity_poly.pdbx_seq_one_letter_code
_entity_poly.pdbx_strand_id
1 'polypeptide(L)'
;MKIRAITLNNVRRFTDPAQVVGIGDGINVLSEPNEHGKSTLFDAIQALFFKPYGSRDKDVAALRPHAGGAPEVTIEVETDKGRFVVFKRWFQKPLATVHRNSTLIAQADEAEAWIAQLLGGDAGGPS
;
A
#
# COMPACT_ATOMS: atom_id res chain seq x y z
N MET A 1 10.24 3.30 10.38
CA MET A 1 9.33 2.36 9.69
C MET A 1 10.09 1.64 8.58
N LYS A 2 9.83 0.35 8.36
CA LYS A 2 10.38 -0.43 7.22
C LYS A 2 9.26 -1.17 6.48
N ILE A 3 9.32 -1.24 5.15
CA ILE A 3 8.41 -2.07 4.34
C ILE A 3 9.02 -3.46 4.19
N ARG A 4 8.22 -4.52 4.39
CA ARG A 4 8.67 -5.93 4.34
C ARG A 4 8.07 -6.72 3.18
N ALA A 5 6.85 -6.38 2.80
CA ALA A 5 6.18 -6.97 1.65
C ALA A 5 5.16 -5.99 1.07
N ILE A 6 4.91 -6.11 -0.23
CA ILE A 6 3.89 -5.35 -0.95
C ILE A 6 3.09 -6.33 -1.80
N THR A 7 1.77 -6.24 -1.76
CA THR A 7 0.86 -7.01 -2.62
C THR A 7 -0.05 -6.04 -3.36
N LEU A 8 -0.16 -6.20 -4.67
CA LEU A 8 -1.06 -5.46 -5.55
C LEU A 8 -2.12 -6.42 -6.07
N ASN A 9 -3.38 -6.02 -6.02
CA ASN A 9 -4.48 -6.77 -6.62
C ASN A 9 -5.42 -5.79 -7.36
N ASN A 10 -5.80 -6.14 -8.59
CA ASN A 10 -6.55 -5.26 -9.48
C ASN A 10 -5.90 -3.86 -9.64
N VAL A 11 -4.58 -3.81 -9.88
CA VAL A 11 -3.83 -2.56 -10.08
C VAL A 11 -3.25 -2.50 -11.49
N ARG A 12 -3.76 -1.60 -12.35
CA ARG A 12 -3.38 -1.44 -13.76
C ARG A 12 -3.34 -2.79 -14.50
N ARG A 13 -2.16 -3.30 -14.83
CA ARG A 13 -1.94 -4.57 -15.54
C ARG A 13 -1.99 -5.81 -14.64
N PHE A 14 -1.94 -5.61 -13.31
CA PHE A 14 -1.96 -6.69 -12.33
C PHE A 14 -3.41 -7.03 -11.97
N THR A 15 -4.08 -7.74 -12.87
CA THR A 15 -5.44 -8.29 -12.65
C THR A 15 -5.41 -9.51 -11.74
N ASP A 16 -4.30 -10.25 -11.72
CA ASP A 16 -3.98 -11.26 -10.72
C ASP A 16 -3.08 -10.65 -9.62
N PRO A 17 -3.10 -11.18 -8.38
CA PRO A 17 -2.25 -10.69 -7.31
C PRO A 17 -0.76 -10.76 -7.67
N ALA A 18 -0.07 -9.62 -7.55
CA ALA A 18 1.37 -9.51 -7.71
C ALA A 18 2.01 -9.13 -6.37
N GLN A 19 3.10 -9.82 -6.00
CA GLN A 19 3.72 -9.64 -4.68
C GLN A 19 5.23 -9.40 -4.79
N VAL A 20 5.71 -8.46 -4.00
CA VAL A 20 7.13 -8.28 -3.69
C VAL A 20 7.32 -8.64 -2.22
N VAL A 21 8.05 -9.72 -1.96
CA VAL A 21 8.34 -10.23 -0.60
C VAL A 21 9.83 -10.18 -0.31
N GLY A 22 10.20 -10.38 0.96
CA GLY A 22 11.59 -10.47 1.35
C GLY A 22 12.34 -9.14 1.29
N ILE A 23 11.63 -8.01 1.41
CA ILE A 23 12.26 -6.68 1.45
C ILE A 23 13.04 -6.57 2.76
N GLY A 24 14.36 -6.60 2.62
CA GLY A 24 15.33 -6.66 3.71
C GLY A 24 15.72 -5.29 4.25
N ASP A 25 16.65 -5.30 5.18
CA ASP A 25 17.28 -4.06 5.65
C ASP A 25 18.29 -3.52 4.62
N GLY A 26 18.56 -2.22 4.68
CA GLY A 26 19.48 -1.56 3.75
C GLY A 26 18.84 -1.27 2.39
N ILE A 27 19.66 -1.32 1.33
CA ILE A 27 19.24 -0.96 -0.03
C ILE A 27 18.64 -2.19 -0.70
N ASN A 28 17.39 -2.08 -1.13
CA ASN A 28 16.69 -3.09 -1.92
C ASN A 28 16.61 -2.62 -3.38
N VAL A 29 17.01 -3.47 -4.34
CA VAL A 29 16.98 -3.14 -5.77
C VAL A 29 15.93 -4.00 -6.47
N LEU A 30 14.91 -3.36 -7.04
CA LEU A 30 13.92 -4.03 -7.88
C LEU A 30 14.38 -4.00 -9.35
N SER A 31 15.02 -5.09 -9.78
CA SER A 31 15.58 -5.25 -11.14
C SER A 31 14.62 -5.99 -12.05
N GLU A 32 13.72 -5.24 -12.70
CA GLU A 32 12.85 -5.74 -13.76
C GLU A 32 13.05 -4.92 -15.03
N PRO A 33 12.77 -5.43 -16.23
CA PRO A 33 12.81 -4.62 -17.45
C PRO A 33 11.87 -3.39 -17.34
N ASN A 34 12.06 -2.39 -18.19
CA ASN A 34 11.11 -1.27 -18.21
C ASN A 34 9.71 -1.75 -18.57
N GLU A 35 8.70 -0.97 -18.15
CA GLU A 35 7.28 -1.28 -18.34
C GLU A 35 6.78 -2.52 -17.59
N HIS A 36 7.64 -3.17 -16.78
CA HIS A 36 7.26 -4.32 -15.95
C HIS A 36 6.53 -3.96 -14.64
N GLY A 37 6.01 -2.73 -14.55
CA GLY A 37 5.16 -2.31 -13.43
C GLY A 37 5.89 -1.75 -12.21
N LYS A 38 7.20 -1.46 -12.31
CA LYS A 38 7.94 -0.77 -11.23
C LYS A 38 7.28 0.56 -10.83
N SER A 39 6.99 1.44 -11.79
CA SER A 39 6.28 2.70 -11.51
C SER A 39 4.90 2.46 -10.91
N THR A 40 4.22 1.38 -11.33
CA THR A 40 2.92 1.00 -10.76
C THR A 40 3.03 0.60 -9.30
N LEU A 41 4.10 -0.11 -8.92
CA LEU A 41 4.39 -0.43 -7.52
C LEU A 41 4.60 0.84 -6.70
N PHE A 42 5.41 1.78 -7.17
CA PHE A 42 5.64 3.06 -6.48
C PHE A 42 4.35 3.89 -6.35
N ASP A 43 3.57 4.02 -7.42
CA ASP A 43 2.30 4.74 -7.39
C ASP A 43 1.31 4.09 -6.39
N ALA A 44 1.29 2.76 -6.30
CA ALA A 44 0.46 2.03 -5.35
C ALA A 44 0.89 2.23 -3.89
N ILE A 45 2.21 2.25 -3.63
CA ILE A 45 2.76 2.57 -2.30
C ILE A 45 2.35 3.99 -1.90
N GLN A 46 2.56 4.96 -2.79
CA GLN A 46 2.18 6.37 -2.57
C GLN A 46 0.67 6.49 -2.30
N ALA A 47 -0.16 5.82 -3.09
CA ALA A 47 -1.60 5.83 -2.88
C ALA A 47 -1.99 5.24 -1.51
N LEU A 48 -1.41 4.11 -1.11
CA LEU A 48 -1.74 3.49 0.17
C LEU A 48 -1.44 4.41 1.37
N PHE A 49 -0.31 5.13 1.33
CA PHE A 49 0.07 6.01 2.44
C PHE A 49 -0.62 7.36 2.42
N PHE A 50 -0.87 7.95 1.25
CA PHE A 50 -1.25 9.37 1.16
C PHE A 50 -2.66 9.61 0.60
N LYS A 51 -3.35 8.59 0.09
CA LYS A 51 -4.72 8.74 -0.43
C LYS A 51 -5.72 8.05 0.51
N PRO A 52 -6.77 8.76 0.95
CA PRO A 52 -7.85 8.15 1.72
C PRO A 52 -8.49 6.98 0.97
N TYR A 53 -8.94 5.94 1.66
CA TYR A 53 -9.59 4.77 1.04
C TYR A 53 -10.86 5.14 0.26
N GLY A 54 -11.54 6.22 0.63
CA GLY A 54 -12.67 6.79 -0.11
C GLY A 54 -12.29 7.62 -1.34
N SER A 55 -10.99 7.84 -1.61
CA SER A 55 -10.54 8.69 -2.72
C SER A 55 -10.92 8.10 -4.08
N ARG A 56 -11.28 9.01 -5.00
CA ARG A 56 -11.57 8.75 -6.41
C ARG A 56 -10.84 9.73 -7.32
N ASP A 57 -9.77 10.36 -6.82
CA ASP A 57 -8.99 11.33 -7.57
C ASP A 57 -8.27 10.71 -8.77
N LYS A 58 -7.63 11.54 -9.59
CA LYS A 58 -6.93 11.10 -10.81
C LYS A 58 -5.81 10.08 -10.53
N ASP A 59 -5.14 10.17 -9.38
CA ASP A 59 -3.99 9.33 -9.06
C ASP A 59 -4.47 7.93 -8.69
N VAL A 60 -5.50 7.84 -7.85
CA VAL A 60 -6.16 6.57 -7.49
C VAL A 60 -6.92 6.00 -8.70
N ALA A 61 -7.56 6.83 -9.52
CA ALA A 61 -8.22 6.40 -10.74
C ALA A 61 -7.23 5.81 -11.75
N ALA A 62 -6.01 6.36 -11.83
CA ALA A 62 -4.94 5.84 -12.69
C ALA A 62 -4.38 4.48 -12.24
N LEU A 63 -4.72 4.01 -11.03
CA LEU A 63 -4.40 2.65 -10.57
C LEU A 63 -5.41 1.61 -11.05
N ARG A 64 -6.59 2.02 -11.55
CA ARG A 64 -7.63 1.06 -11.96
C ARG A 64 -7.18 0.22 -13.16
N PRO A 65 -7.53 -1.08 -13.21
CA PRO A 65 -7.33 -1.89 -14.40
C PRO A 65 -8.22 -1.41 -15.53
N HIS A 66 -7.75 -1.59 -16.77
CA HIS A 66 -8.54 -1.27 -17.96
C HIS A 66 -9.84 -2.07 -18.05
N ALA A 67 -9.83 -3.32 -17.58
CA ALA A 67 -11.02 -4.18 -17.52
C ALA A 67 -12.04 -3.75 -16.45
N GLY A 68 -11.73 -2.74 -15.63
CA GLY A 68 -12.50 -2.38 -14.46
C GLY A 68 -12.04 -3.10 -13.19
N GLY A 69 -12.73 -2.84 -12.07
CA GLY A 69 -12.34 -3.31 -10.75
C GLY A 69 -11.91 -2.20 -9.79
N ALA A 70 -11.70 -2.62 -8.55
CA ALA A 70 -11.28 -1.81 -7.41
C ALA A 70 -9.82 -2.12 -7.08
N PRO A 71 -8.90 -1.15 -7.20
CA PRO A 71 -7.52 -1.32 -6.80
C PRO A 71 -7.43 -1.67 -5.32
N GLU A 72 -6.63 -2.69 -5.03
CA GLU A 72 -6.34 -3.19 -3.71
C GLU A 72 -4.82 -3.21 -3.52
N VAL A 73 -4.36 -2.62 -2.41
CA VAL A 73 -2.95 -2.59 -2.06
C VAL A 73 -2.80 -3.04 -0.62
N THR A 74 -1.89 -3.97 -0.39
CA THR A 74 -1.49 -4.46 0.93
C THR A 74 -0.01 -4.21 1.13
N ILE A 75 0.38 -3.59 2.24
CA ILE A 75 1.78 -3.41 2.61
C ILE A 75 2.01 -3.95 4.02
N GLU A 76 2.98 -4.85 4.15
CA GLU A 76 3.50 -5.25 5.45
C GLU A 76 4.57 -4.25 5.90
N VAL A 77 4.39 -3.71 7.09
CA VAL A 77 5.25 -2.70 7.68
C VAL A 77 5.78 -3.18 9.01
N GLU A 78 7.05 -2.89 9.28
CA GLU A 78 7.71 -3.15 10.54
C GLU A 78 8.02 -1.82 11.23
N THR A 79 7.64 -1.73 12.51
CA THR A 79 7.97 -0.63 13.42
C THR A 79 8.61 -1.19 14.70
N ASP A 80 9.07 -0.30 15.56
CA ASP A 80 9.47 -0.58 16.94
C ASP A 80 8.43 -1.42 17.74
N LYS A 81 7.14 -1.22 17.46
CA LYS A 81 6.00 -1.92 18.07
C LYS A 81 5.70 -3.28 17.43
N GLY A 82 6.43 -3.66 16.38
CA GLY A 82 6.29 -4.94 15.69
C GLY A 82 5.77 -4.80 14.26
N ARG A 83 5.19 -5.89 13.73
CA ARG A 83 4.73 -5.98 12.34
C ARG A 83 3.24 -5.76 12.21
N PHE A 84 2.87 -5.02 11.17
CA PHE A 84 1.50 -4.67 10.83
C PHE A 84 1.25 -4.90 9.35
N VAL A 85 0.02 -5.26 9.02
CA VAL A 85 -0.45 -5.36 7.63
C VAL A 85 -1.45 -4.26 7.39
N VAL A 86 -1.11 -3.34 6.49
CA VAL A 86 -1.96 -2.23 6.08
C VAL A 86 -2.59 -2.59 4.75
N PHE A 87 -3.91 -2.52 4.66
CA PHE A 87 -4.66 -2.79 3.44
C PHE A 87 -5.55 -1.61 3.11
N LYS A 88 -5.59 -1.24 1.82
CA LYS A 88 -6.57 -0.30 1.27
C LYS A 88 -7.19 -0.84 -0.01
N ARG A 89 -8.50 -0.62 -0.13
CA ARG A 89 -9.28 -0.73 -1.36
C ARG A 89 -9.97 0.58 -1.66
N TRP A 90 -9.94 0.99 -2.92
CA TRP A 90 -10.66 2.16 -3.44
C TRP A 90 -11.81 1.76 -4.37
N PHE A 91 -12.72 2.71 -4.63
CA PHE A 91 -13.90 2.54 -5.50
C PHE A 91 -14.95 1.55 -5.01
N GLN A 92 -14.99 0.30 -5.50
CA GLN A 92 -16.02 -0.65 -5.10
C GLN A 92 -15.71 -1.19 -3.71
N LYS A 93 -16.69 -1.07 -2.80
CA LYS A 93 -16.57 -1.45 -1.38
C LYS A 93 -15.29 -0.87 -0.74
N PRO A 94 -15.10 0.47 -0.73
CA PRO A 94 -13.90 1.10 -0.18
C PRO A 94 -13.65 0.63 1.25
N LEU A 95 -12.40 0.33 1.59
CA LEU A 95 -12.04 -0.20 2.88
C LEU A 95 -10.58 0.11 3.19
N ALA A 96 -10.31 0.51 4.43
CA ALA A 96 -8.97 0.52 5.00
C ALA A 96 -8.96 -0.38 6.24
N THR A 97 -7.90 -1.16 6.43
CA THR A 97 -7.71 -1.99 7.63
C THR A 97 -6.25 -2.07 8.02
N VAL A 98 -5.99 -2.18 9.32
CA VAL A 98 -4.67 -2.47 9.87
C VAL A 98 -4.79 -3.72 10.73
N HIS A 99 -3.93 -4.71 10.48
CA HIS A 99 -3.87 -5.94 11.26
C HIS A 99 -2.52 -6.06 11.98
N ARG A 100 -2.53 -6.69 13.15
CA ARG A 100 -1.34 -7.15 13.89
C ARG A 100 -1.52 -8.62 14.22
N ASN A 101 -0.61 -9.49 13.76
CA ASN A 101 -0.71 -10.95 13.93
C ASN A 101 -2.10 -11.51 13.57
N SER A 102 -2.62 -11.13 12.39
CA SER A 102 -3.96 -11.46 11.88
C SER A 102 -5.15 -10.81 12.60
N THR A 103 -4.96 -10.23 13.79
CA THR A 103 -6.01 -9.48 14.50
C THR A 103 -6.20 -8.11 13.88
N LEU A 104 -7.43 -7.77 13.49
CA LEU A 104 -7.81 -6.42 13.08
C LEU A 104 -7.69 -5.46 14.28
N ILE A 105 -6.90 -4.39 14.14
CA ILE A 105 -6.69 -3.40 15.21
C ILE A 105 -7.22 -2.01 14.87
N ALA A 106 -7.48 -1.72 13.59
CA ALA A 106 -8.08 -0.47 13.13
C ALA A 106 -8.75 -0.70 11.78
N GLN A 107 -9.87 -0.02 11.54
CA GLN A 107 -10.64 -0.10 10.29
C GLN A 107 -11.16 1.28 9.88
N ALA A 108 -11.36 1.49 8.58
CA ALA A 108 -11.90 2.71 8.00
C ALA A 108 -11.13 3.95 8.49
N ASP A 109 -11.80 4.90 9.13
CA ASP A 109 -11.19 6.15 9.56
C ASP A 109 -10.14 5.95 10.67
N GLU A 110 -10.29 4.91 11.51
CA GLU A 110 -9.26 4.55 12.50
C GLU A 110 -8.00 4.02 11.81
N ALA A 111 -8.15 3.29 10.72
CA ALA A 111 -7.01 2.82 9.92
C ALA A 111 -6.29 4.00 9.25
N GLU A 112 -7.03 5.00 8.73
CA GLU A 112 -6.44 6.22 8.17
C GLU A 112 -5.69 7.03 9.24
N ALA A 113 -6.27 7.19 10.42
CA ALA A 113 -5.61 7.85 11.54
C ALA A 113 -4.33 7.12 11.96
N TRP A 114 -4.36 5.78 11.99
CA TRP A 114 -3.19 4.96 12.28
C TRP A 114 -2.07 5.14 11.24
N ILE A 115 -2.44 5.17 9.95
CA ILE A 115 -1.48 5.40 8.84
C ILE A 115 -0.88 6.81 8.94
N ALA A 116 -1.68 7.82 9.22
CA ALA A 116 -1.20 9.19 9.41
C ALA A 116 -0.21 9.29 10.58
N GLN A 117 -0.49 8.60 11.70
CA GLN A 117 0.43 8.52 12.84
C GLN A 117 1.73 7.78 12.50
N LEU A 118 1.64 6.71 11.69
CA LEU A 118 2.83 5.99 11.21
C LEU A 118 3.76 6.90 10.40
N LEU A 119 3.20 7.78 9.56
CA LEU A 119 3.96 8.72 8.72
C LEU A 119 4.45 9.95 9.49
N GLY A 120 3.66 10.45 10.44
CA GLY A 120 4.00 11.63 11.25
C GLY A 120 4.86 11.33 12.48
N GLY A 121 4.89 10.09 12.94
CA GLY A 121 5.69 9.63 14.09
C GLY A 121 7.17 9.44 13.78
N ASP A 122 7.53 9.20 12.50
CA ASP A 122 8.89 9.17 11.99
C ASP A 122 9.12 10.45 11.15
N ALA A 123 9.25 11.61 11.80
CA ALA A 123 9.63 12.87 11.17
C ALA A 123 11.11 12.86 10.73
N GLY A 124 11.44 11.97 9.80
CA GLY A 124 12.77 11.76 9.22
C GLY A 124 12.70 11.56 7.71
N GLY A 125 11.83 12.31 7.02
CA GLY A 125 11.91 12.46 5.56
C GLY A 125 13.10 13.35 5.19
N PRO A 126 13.82 13.10 4.07
CA PRO A 126 14.99 13.88 3.69
C PRO A 126 14.58 15.33 3.41
N SER A 127 15.34 16.26 4.00
CA SER A 127 15.37 17.68 3.64
C SER A 127 16.10 17.88 2.32
#